data_AF-A0A507SK68-F1
#
_entry.id   AF-A0A507SK68-F1
#
_cell.length_a   1.000
_cell.length_b   1.000
_cell.length_c   1.000
_cell.angle_alpha   90.00
_cell.angle_beta   90.00
_cell.angle_gamma   90.00
#
_symmetry.space_group_name_H-M   'P 1'
#
loop_
_entity.id
_entity.type
_entity.pdbx_description
1 polymer ?
#
loop_
_entity_poly.entity_id
_entity_poly.type
_entity_poly.pdbx_seq_one_letter_code
_entity_poly.pdbx_strand_id
1 'polypeptide(L)'
;MKITNEAFKKLVYEYFYTFIKLQSISLMHWPDSLIKHQLRLILHWDKNFFYHSLGISKLSKQKQISKHIYEFVFAVLEDKITFESLFKLLNYKQRTNMIKKIIAAQWFIKKINSPRLFDYFKLKPMTNETDVYQHSECLLVGEYDAQYVVVVHCWIGNQYNLNIEQHRSIYWNAKKDTLNIVLIPFSLKLMRKSKLNDLNLMKINWNFNNYYQNKTNFTSSAIN
;
A
#
# COMPACT_ATOMS: atom_id res chain seq x y z
N MET A 1 -1.65 6.40 -22.33
CA MET A 1 -0.36 6.89 -21.82
C MET A 1 0.72 5.86 -22.14
N LYS A 2 1.75 6.22 -22.92
CA LYS A 2 2.89 5.34 -23.19
C LYS A 2 3.88 5.50 -22.02
N ILE A 3 4.21 4.40 -21.33
CA ILE A 3 5.19 4.40 -20.24
C ILE A 3 6.56 4.19 -20.89
N THR A 4 7.43 5.20 -20.83
CA THR A 4 8.81 5.08 -21.30
C THR A 4 9.67 4.37 -20.25
N ASN A 5 10.83 3.85 -20.66
CA ASN A 5 11.75 3.22 -19.73
C ASN A 5 12.23 4.21 -18.65
N GLU A 6 12.55 5.44 -19.02
CA GLU A 6 12.95 6.50 -18.08
C GLU A 6 11.85 6.83 -17.06
N ALA A 7 10.59 6.92 -17.51
CA ALA A 7 9.47 7.11 -16.60
C ALA A 7 9.29 5.93 -15.64
N PHE A 8 9.54 4.70 -16.11
CA PHE A 8 9.49 3.50 -15.28
C PHE A 8 10.64 3.44 -14.26
N LYS A 9 11.87 3.76 -14.67
CA LYS A 9 13.04 3.85 -13.76
C LYS A 9 12.78 4.82 -12.62
N LYS A 10 12.37 6.05 -12.97
CA LYS A 10 12.05 7.09 -11.98
C LYS A 10 10.98 6.62 -11.00
N LEU A 11 9.90 6.01 -11.52
CA LEU A 11 8.85 5.44 -10.70
C LEU A 11 9.38 4.37 -9.74
N VAL A 12 10.12 3.37 -10.24
CA VAL A 12 10.63 2.26 -9.42
C VAL A 12 11.54 2.79 -8.30
N TYR A 13 12.42 3.73 -8.62
CA TYR A 13 13.29 4.37 -7.65
C TYR A 13 12.51 5.15 -6.58
N GLU A 14 11.63 6.07 -6.98
CA GLU A 14 10.84 6.87 -6.04
C GLU A 14 9.93 6.00 -5.16
N TYR A 15 9.39 4.93 -5.73
CA TYR A 15 8.56 3.97 -5.02
C TYR A 15 9.38 3.20 -3.97
N PHE A 16 10.55 2.71 -4.34
CA PHE A 16 11.48 2.05 -3.42
C PHE A 16 11.92 3.01 -2.30
N TYR A 17 12.29 4.24 -2.65
CA TYR A 17 12.67 5.27 -1.70
C TYR A 17 11.56 5.58 -0.68
N THR A 18 10.32 5.62 -1.15
CA THR A 18 9.14 5.79 -0.28
C THR A 18 9.02 4.62 0.71
N PHE A 19 9.16 3.38 0.23
CA PHE A 19 9.07 2.18 1.07
C PHE A 19 10.13 2.12 2.17
N ILE A 20 11.38 2.52 1.87
CA ILE A 20 12.46 2.46 2.86
C ILE A 20 12.36 3.58 3.90
N LYS A 21 11.74 4.72 3.56
CA LYS A 21 11.61 5.86 4.47
C LYS A 21 10.38 5.80 5.36
N LEU A 22 9.28 5.29 4.83
CA LEU A 22 7.98 5.34 5.47
C LEU A 22 7.77 4.07 6.30
N GLN A 23 7.70 4.21 7.61
CA GLN A 23 7.46 3.08 8.51
C GLN A 23 5.99 2.62 8.46
N SER A 24 5.06 3.56 8.47
CA SER A 24 3.62 3.28 8.35
C SER A 24 2.82 4.52 7.94
N ILE A 25 1.58 4.31 7.52
CA ILE A 25 0.59 5.38 7.36
C ILE A 25 -0.53 5.12 8.34
N SER A 26 -0.88 6.10 9.15
CA SER A 26 -2.05 6.02 10.02
C SER A 26 -3.21 6.82 9.43
N LEU A 27 -4.39 6.21 9.47
CA LEU A 27 -5.64 6.75 8.93
C LEU A 27 -6.67 6.76 10.07
N MET A 28 -7.27 7.91 10.34
CA MET A 28 -8.20 8.08 11.45
C MET A 28 -9.63 8.24 10.95
N HIS A 29 -10.55 7.60 11.66
CA HIS A 29 -11.98 7.86 11.57
C HIS A 29 -12.52 8.21 12.95
N TRP A 30 -13.15 9.37 13.07
CA TRP A 30 -13.75 9.85 14.31
C TRP A 30 -15.07 9.14 14.60
N PRO A 31 -15.48 9.04 15.88
CA PRO A 31 -16.78 8.50 16.23
C PRO A 31 -17.91 9.20 15.48
N ASP A 32 -18.93 8.44 15.11
CA ASP A 32 -20.16 8.92 14.51
C ASP A 32 -21.38 8.17 15.06
N SER A 33 -22.54 8.31 14.43
CA SER A 33 -23.78 7.66 14.87
C SER A 33 -23.74 6.13 14.82
N LEU A 34 -22.85 5.56 13.99
CA LEU A 34 -22.69 4.11 13.80
C LEU A 34 -21.56 3.56 14.67
N ILE A 35 -20.48 4.33 14.84
CA ILE A 35 -19.28 3.90 15.55
C ILE A 35 -19.02 4.84 16.72
N LYS A 36 -19.22 4.35 17.94
CA LYS A 36 -19.09 5.15 19.18
C LYS A 36 -17.64 5.44 19.61
N HIS A 37 -16.65 4.94 18.87
CA HIS A 37 -15.24 5.04 19.22
C HIS A 37 -14.41 5.42 17.99
N GLN A 38 -13.21 5.94 18.22
CA GLN A 38 -12.31 6.30 17.14
C GLN A 38 -11.70 5.04 16.52
N LEU A 39 -11.58 5.00 15.21
CA LEU A 39 -10.80 3.97 14.52
C LEU A 39 -9.48 4.57 14.02
N ARG A 40 -8.37 3.88 14.33
CA ARG A 40 -7.05 4.16 13.77
C ARG A 40 -6.59 2.96 12.96
N LEU A 41 -6.54 3.11 11.65
CA LEU A 41 -5.95 2.12 10.75
C LEU A 41 -4.46 2.41 10.61
N ILE A 42 -3.61 1.40 10.77
CA ILE A 42 -2.15 1.54 10.68
C ILE A 42 -1.66 0.66 9.53
N LEU A 43 -1.39 1.27 8.38
CA LEU A 43 -0.89 0.60 7.19
C LEU A 43 0.61 0.35 7.31
N HIS A 44 1.01 -0.92 7.37
CA HIS A 44 2.40 -1.38 7.46
C HIS A 44 2.81 -2.14 6.20
N TRP A 45 3.94 -1.78 5.61
CA TRP A 45 4.38 -2.36 4.33
C TRP A 45 4.82 -3.82 4.47
N ASP A 46 4.37 -4.66 3.54
CA ASP A 46 4.94 -5.99 3.32
C ASP A 46 5.89 -5.97 2.12
N LYS A 47 6.96 -6.77 2.17
CA LYS A 47 7.92 -6.86 1.06
C LYS A 47 7.29 -7.40 -0.23
N ASN A 48 6.29 -8.29 -0.14
CA ASN A 48 5.62 -8.82 -1.33
C ASN A 48 4.69 -7.78 -1.96
N PHE A 49 4.27 -6.78 -1.19
CA PHE A 49 3.46 -5.67 -1.69
C PHE A 49 4.18 -4.94 -2.82
N PHE A 50 5.49 -4.69 -2.70
CA PHE A 50 6.27 -3.94 -3.69
C PHE A 50 6.11 -4.48 -5.12
N TYR A 51 6.43 -5.76 -5.34
CA TYR A 51 6.27 -6.39 -6.65
C TYR A 51 4.81 -6.50 -7.07
N HIS A 52 3.91 -6.74 -6.11
CA HIS A 52 2.50 -6.83 -6.43
C HIS A 52 1.92 -5.48 -6.87
N SER A 53 2.34 -4.36 -6.28
CA SER A 53 1.94 -3.01 -6.66
C SER A 53 2.56 -2.53 -7.98
N LEU A 54 3.60 -3.19 -8.48
CA LEU A 54 4.14 -2.97 -9.82
C LEU A 54 3.56 -3.92 -10.87
N GLY A 55 2.78 -4.92 -10.45
CA GLY A 55 2.14 -5.89 -11.36
C GLY A 55 3.08 -6.99 -11.87
N ILE A 56 4.22 -7.18 -11.21
CA ILE A 56 5.30 -8.11 -11.62
C ILE A 56 5.55 -9.23 -10.61
N SER A 57 4.64 -9.42 -9.65
CA SER A 57 4.75 -10.47 -8.61
C SER A 57 4.94 -11.88 -9.18
N LYS A 58 4.29 -12.21 -10.30
CA LYS A 58 4.46 -13.51 -10.97
C LYS A 58 5.87 -13.71 -11.53
N LEU A 59 6.45 -12.66 -12.13
CA LEU A 59 7.81 -12.71 -12.69
C LEU A 59 8.83 -12.98 -11.58
N SER A 60 8.66 -12.37 -10.40
CA SER A 60 9.51 -12.63 -9.23
C SER A 60 9.34 -14.06 -8.70
N LYS A 61 8.10 -14.58 -8.62
CA LYS A 61 7.83 -15.97 -8.22
C LYS A 61 8.43 -16.99 -9.20
N GLN A 62 8.43 -16.68 -10.50
CA GLN A 62 9.01 -17.50 -11.56
C GLN A 62 10.53 -17.32 -11.72
N LYS A 63 11.18 -16.56 -10.81
CA LYS A 63 12.63 -16.28 -10.85
C LYS A 63 13.11 -15.59 -12.14
N GLN A 64 12.22 -14.91 -12.87
CA GLN A 64 12.59 -14.12 -14.06
C GLN A 64 13.16 -12.75 -13.69
N ILE A 65 12.92 -12.30 -12.46
CA ILE A 65 13.53 -11.14 -11.83
C ILE A 65 13.96 -11.51 -10.41
N SER A 66 14.85 -10.72 -9.81
CA SER A 66 15.28 -10.97 -8.43
C SER A 66 14.10 -11.00 -7.45
N LYS A 67 14.25 -11.78 -6.37
CA LYS A 67 13.35 -11.75 -5.21
C LYS A 67 13.69 -10.59 -4.27
N HIS A 68 14.93 -10.11 -4.29
CA HIS A 68 15.39 -9.03 -3.45
C HIS A 68 15.10 -7.68 -4.11
N ILE A 69 14.32 -6.84 -3.41
CA ILE A 69 13.83 -5.56 -3.96
C ILE A 69 15.00 -4.67 -4.39
N TYR A 70 16.06 -4.58 -3.59
CA TYR A 70 17.20 -3.72 -3.89
C TYR A 70 17.95 -4.16 -5.17
N GLU A 71 18.12 -5.46 -5.39
CA GLU A 71 18.74 -5.99 -6.61
C GLU A 71 17.89 -5.70 -7.85
N PHE A 72 16.56 -5.84 -7.72
CA PHE A 72 15.64 -5.50 -8.78
C PHE A 72 15.71 -4.00 -9.13
N VAL A 73 15.68 -3.13 -8.12
CA VAL A 73 15.76 -1.68 -8.31
C VAL A 73 17.08 -1.31 -8.98
N PHE A 74 18.20 -1.87 -8.52
CA PHE A 74 19.52 -1.65 -9.14
C PHE A 74 19.55 -2.11 -10.61
N ALA A 75 19.03 -3.30 -10.91
CA ALA A 75 18.95 -3.80 -12.28
C ALA A 75 18.07 -2.93 -13.20
N VAL A 76 17.03 -2.28 -12.67
CA VAL A 76 16.21 -1.32 -13.42
C VAL A 76 16.98 -0.02 -13.70
N LEU A 77 17.71 0.50 -12.70
CA LEU A 77 18.53 1.72 -12.86
C LEU A 77 19.66 1.54 -13.88
N GLU A 78 20.26 0.35 -13.91
CA GLU A 78 21.35 -0.04 -14.82
C GLU A 78 20.86 -0.53 -16.20
N ASP A 79 19.59 -0.32 -16.56
CA ASP A 79 18.98 -0.77 -17.82
C ASP A 79 18.99 -2.29 -18.09
N LYS A 80 19.46 -3.10 -17.14
CA LYS A 80 19.44 -4.57 -17.24
C LYS A 80 18.01 -5.11 -17.26
N ILE A 81 17.08 -4.41 -16.62
CA ILE A 81 15.63 -4.68 -16.67
C ILE A 81 14.93 -3.42 -17.13
N THR A 82 14.26 -3.49 -18.28
CA THR A 82 13.48 -2.37 -18.82
C THR A 82 11.99 -2.59 -18.67
N PHE A 83 11.19 -1.52 -18.76
CA PHE A 83 9.74 -1.66 -18.81
C PHE A 83 9.30 -2.58 -19.96
N GLU A 84 9.91 -2.40 -21.13
CA GLU A 84 9.56 -3.16 -22.33
C GLU A 84 9.89 -4.66 -22.19
N SER A 85 11.05 -5.00 -21.60
CA SER A 85 11.41 -6.41 -21.38
C SER A 85 10.42 -7.10 -20.44
N LEU A 86 10.05 -6.45 -19.33
CA LEU A 86 9.02 -6.95 -18.41
C LEU A 86 7.65 -7.07 -19.09
N PHE A 87 7.26 -6.07 -19.86
CA PHE A 87 5.96 -6.04 -20.53
C PHE A 87 5.82 -7.17 -21.55
N LYS A 88 6.89 -7.50 -22.28
CA LYS A 88 6.93 -8.61 -23.26
C LYS A 88 6.69 -9.98 -22.61
N LEU A 89 7.21 -10.21 -21.40
CA LEU A 89 7.05 -11.46 -20.64
C LEU A 89 5.62 -11.71 -20.14
N LEU A 90 4.77 -10.69 -20.13
CA LEU A 90 3.41 -10.77 -19.61
C LEU A 90 2.39 -11.04 -20.73
N ASN A 91 1.33 -11.78 -20.43
CA ASN A 91 0.17 -11.93 -21.32
C ASN A 91 -0.74 -10.67 -21.29
N TYR A 92 -1.73 -10.58 -22.19
CA TYR A 92 -2.60 -9.41 -22.32
C TYR A 92 -3.28 -8.96 -21.01
N LYS A 93 -3.85 -9.90 -20.25
CA LYS A 93 -4.52 -9.63 -18.98
C LYS A 93 -3.53 -9.09 -17.94
N GLN A 94 -2.35 -9.69 -17.87
CA GLN A 94 -1.27 -9.28 -16.98
C GLN A 94 -0.73 -7.90 -17.35
N ARG A 95 -0.50 -7.63 -18.63
CA ARG A 95 -0.10 -6.31 -19.15
C ARG A 95 -1.08 -5.23 -18.74
N THR A 96 -2.38 -5.46 -18.96
CA THR A 96 -3.44 -4.52 -18.54
C THR A 96 -3.41 -4.26 -17.03
N ASN A 97 -3.17 -5.30 -16.24
CA ASN A 97 -3.06 -5.19 -14.79
C ASN A 97 -1.79 -4.42 -14.37
N MET A 98 -0.65 -4.67 -15.02
CA MET A 98 0.61 -3.96 -14.79
C MET A 98 0.43 -2.45 -15.02
N ILE A 99 -0.23 -2.04 -16.11
CA ILE A 99 -0.50 -0.63 -16.40
C ILE A 99 -1.35 0.01 -15.29
N LYS A 100 -2.46 -0.63 -14.89
CA LYS A 100 -3.32 -0.12 -13.80
C LYS A 100 -2.57 0.04 -12.47
N LYS A 101 -1.60 -0.83 -12.24
CA LYS A 101 -0.77 -0.89 -11.04
C LYS A 101 0.31 0.19 -11.04
N ILE A 102 0.98 0.39 -12.17
CA ILE A 102 1.94 1.48 -12.38
C ILE A 102 1.28 2.85 -12.21
N ILE A 103 0.12 3.09 -12.83
CA ILE A 103 -0.58 4.36 -12.70
C ILE A 103 -0.97 4.61 -11.23
N ALA A 104 -1.44 3.58 -10.54
CA ALA A 104 -1.78 3.68 -9.13
C ALA A 104 -0.55 3.94 -8.23
N ALA A 105 0.59 3.32 -8.53
CA ALA A 105 1.85 3.56 -7.82
C ALA A 105 2.34 5.00 -8.03
N GLN A 106 2.27 5.52 -9.26
CA GLN A 106 2.58 6.92 -9.57
C GLN A 106 1.70 7.88 -8.79
N TRP A 107 0.39 7.66 -8.78
CA TRP A 107 -0.54 8.46 -7.98
C TRP A 107 -0.22 8.39 -6.48
N PHE A 108 0.08 7.19 -5.98
CA PHE A 108 0.36 6.96 -4.57
C PHE A 108 1.58 7.75 -4.10
N ILE A 109 2.69 7.69 -4.84
CA ILE A 109 3.91 8.46 -4.55
C ILE A 109 3.61 9.96 -4.57
N LYS A 110 2.89 10.45 -5.59
CA LYS A 110 2.55 11.86 -5.71
C LYS A 110 1.68 12.36 -4.54
N LYS A 111 0.83 11.48 -4.00
CA LYS A 111 -0.12 11.81 -2.93
C LYS A 111 0.36 11.43 -1.54
N ILE A 112 1.53 10.81 -1.39
CA ILE A 112 1.94 10.25 -0.10
C ILE A 112 1.97 11.30 1.01
N ASN A 113 2.43 12.52 0.70
CA ASN A 113 2.49 13.63 1.66
C ASN A 113 1.18 14.45 1.73
N SER A 114 0.12 14.04 1.02
CA SER A 114 -1.17 14.70 1.05
C SER A 114 -1.90 14.36 2.35
N PRO A 115 -2.52 15.35 3.03
CA PRO A 115 -3.42 15.06 4.16
C PRO A 115 -4.66 14.26 3.72
N ARG A 116 -4.95 14.21 2.41
CA ARG A 116 -5.98 13.39 1.77
C ARG A 116 -5.30 12.45 0.77
N LEU A 117 -4.61 11.43 1.29
CA LEU A 117 -4.12 10.33 0.48
C LEU A 117 -5.26 9.36 0.20
N PHE A 118 -5.95 8.91 1.25
CA PHE A 118 -7.16 8.10 1.14
C PHE A 118 -8.35 8.88 1.67
N ASP A 119 -9.48 8.73 1.00
CA ASP A 119 -10.74 9.40 1.32
C ASP A 119 -11.69 8.47 2.09
N TYR A 120 -11.65 7.18 1.77
CA TYR A 120 -12.54 6.18 2.36
C TYR A 120 -11.81 4.88 2.67
N PHE A 121 -12.38 4.12 3.60
CA PHE A 121 -12.01 2.73 3.85
C PHE A 121 -13.25 1.86 4.02
N LYS A 122 -13.05 0.55 3.88
CA LYS A 122 -14.07 -0.46 4.19
C LYS A 122 -13.40 -1.61 4.90
N LEU A 123 -13.88 -1.93 6.08
CA LEU A 123 -13.57 -3.19 6.75
C LEU A 123 -14.63 -4.20 6.32
N LYS A 124 -14.20 -5.34 5.79
CA LYS A 124 -15.10 -6.41 5.39
C LYS A 124 -15.19 -7.45 6.50
N PRO A 125 -16.37 -8.05 6.73
CA PRO A 125 -16.46 -9.24 7.56
C PRO A 125 -15.61 -10.35 6.95
N MET A 126 -15.03 -11.19 7.82
CA MET A 126 -14.23 -12.32 7.36
C MET A 126 -15.14 -13.36 6.71
N THR A 127 -14.96 -13.61 5.42
CA THR A 127 -15.61 -14.72 4.71
C THR A 127 -14.54 -15.76 4.39
N ASN A 128 -14.77 -17.03 4.73
CA ASN A 128 -13.86 -18.17 4.48
C ASN A 128 -13.78 -18.57 2.99
N GLU A 129 -13.83 -17.61 2.05
CA GLU A 129 -13.98 -17.89 0.62
C GLU A 129 -12.66 -17.75 -0.14
N THR A 130 -12.47 -18.56 -1.18
CA THR A 130 -11.19 -18.86 -1.84
C THR A 130 -10.70 -17.81 -2.84
N ASP A 131 -11.46 -16.74 -3.12
CA ASP A 131 -11.14 -15.81 -4.21
C ASP A 131 -10.31 -14.57 -3.77
N VAL A 132 -9.32 -14.14 -4.56
CA VAL A 132 -8.33 -13.08 -4.20
C VAL A 132 -8.97 -11.71 -3.91
N TYR A 133 -10.16 -11.47 -4.44
CA TYR A 133 -10.93 -10.25 -4.19
C TYR A 133 -11.83 -10.34 -2.95
N GLN A 134 -12.09 -11.56 -2.50
CA GLN A 134 -12.79 -11.91 -1.27
C GLN A 134 -11.81 -12.01 -0.08
N HIS A 135 -10.53 -12.32 -0.31
CA HIS A 135 -9.44 -12.27 0.69
C HIS A 135 -9.08 -10.88 1.22
N SER A 136 -9.67 -9.81 0.69
CA SER A 136 -9.39 -8.45 1.14
C SER A 136 -10.26 -8.12 2.34
N GLU A 137 -9.68 -8.19 3.53
CA GLU A 137 -10.35 -7.85 4.80
C GLU A 137 -10.52 -6.34 4.97
N CYS A 138 -9.68 -5.54 4.31
CA CYS A 138 -9.81 -4.09 4.26
C CYS A 138 -9.55 -3.53 2.87
N LEU A 139 -10.26 -2.45 2.52
CA LEU A 139 -10.03 -1.62 1.35
C LEU A 139 -9.74 -0.19 1.80
N LEU A 140 -8.73 0.44 1.20
CA LEU A 140 -8.50 1.88 1.27
C LEU A 140 -8.72 2.45 -0.13
N VAL A 141 -9.40 3.59 -0.22
CA VAL A 141 -9.81 4.20 -1.48
C VAL A 141 -9.37 5.65 -1.50
N GLY A 142 -8.66 6.05 -2.54
CA GLY A 142 -8.34 7.44 -2.81
C GLY A 142 -8.77 7.84 -4.22
N GLU A 143 -9.20 9.09 -4.37
CA GLU A 143 -9.65 9.62 -5.65
C GLU A 143 -8.49 9.87 -6.63
N TYR A 144 -8.62 9.32 -7.84
CA TYR A 144 -7.69 9.59 -8.95
C TYR A 144 -8.25 10.69 -9.87
N ASP A 145 -9.46 10.48 -10.38
CA ASP A 145 -10.20 11.46 -11.19
C ASP A 145 -11.72 11.20 -11.06
N ALA A 146 -12.52 11.89 -11.88
CA ALA A 146 -13.98 11.76 -11.87
C ALA A 146 -14.49 10.32 -12.12
N GLN A 147 -13.76 9.49 -12.87
CA GLN A 147 -14.17 8.15 -13.30
C GLN A 147 -13.41 7.02 -12.58
N TYR A 148 -12.24 7.29 -12.04
CA TYR A 148 -11.32 6.30 -11.50
C TYR A 148 -10.91 6.60 -10.05
N VAL A 149 -10.65 5.54 -9.32
CA VAL A 149 -10.12 5.54 -7.96
C VAL A 149 -8.89 4.65 -7.88
N VAL A 150 -8.00 4.97 -6.96
CA VAL A 150 -6.92 4.08 -6.54
C VAL A 150 -7.38 3.30 -5.33
N VAL A 151 -7.27 1.97 -5.41
CA VAL A 151 -7.68 1.05 -4.35
C VAL A 151 -6.47 0.30 -3.82
N VAL A 152 -6.31 0.32 -2.50
CA VAL A 152 -5.39 -0.55 -1.77
C VAL A 152 -6.20 -1.64 -1.08
N HIS A 153 -5.87 -2.89 -1.39
CA HIS A 153 -6.37 -4.06 -0.69
C HIS A 153 -5.40 -4.46 0.40
N CYS A 154 -5.95 -4.69 1.59
CA CYS A 154 -5.19 -5.05 2.77
C CYS A 154 -5.80 -6.27 3.49
N TRP A 155 -4.97 -6.95 4.26
CA TRP A 155 -5.36 -7.90 5.31
C TRP A 155 -5.23 -7.20 6.66
N ILE A 156 -6.01 -7.62 7.65
CA ILE A 156 -5.81 -7.23 9.04
C ILE A 156 -4.64 -8.05 9.57
N GLY A 157 -3.62 -7.36 10.06
CA GLY A 157 -2.37 -7.98 10.51
C GLY A 157 -2.06 -7.73 11.97
N ASN A 158 -0.77 -7.72 12.25
CA ASN A 158 -0.21 -7.47 13.58
C ASN A 158 1.11 -6.69 13.48
N GLN A 159 1.27 -5.71 14.36
CA GLN A 159 2.46 -4.87 14.47
C GLN A 159 3.57 -5.47 15.33
N TYR A 160 3.26 -6.45 16.19
CA TYR A 160 4.20 -7.03 17.17
C TYR A 160 4.97 -8.26 16.65
N ASN A 161 5.00 -8.50 15.34
CA ASN A 161 5.63 -9.69 14.73
C ASN A 161 5.18 -11.04 15.33
N LEU A 162 4.04 -11.09 16.02
CA LEU A 162 3.42 -12.36 16.41
C LEU A 162 2.90 -13.03 15.15
N ASN A 163 2.86 -14.37 15.16
CA ASN A 163 2.38 -15.16 14.04
C ASN A 163 1.03 -14.61 13.53
N ILE A 164 1.03 -14.03 12.34
CA ILE A 164 -0.12 -13.32 11.76
C ILE A 164 -1.28 -14.28 11.48
N GLU A 165 -0.99 -15.57 11.26
CA GLU A 165 -2.02 -16.60 11.10
C GLU A 165 -2.75 -16.91 12.42
N GLN A 166 -2.09 -16.67 13.57
CA GLN A 166 -2.61 -16.95 14.90
C GLN A 166 -3.12 -15.70 15.62
N HIS A 167 -2.56 -14.52 15.31
CA HIS A 167 -2.81 -13.27 16.01
C HIS A 167 -3.25 -12.19 15.02
N ARG A 168 -4.52 -12.27 14.61
CA ARG A 168 -5.21 -11.20 13.87
C ARG A 168 -5.55 -10.10 14.87
N SER A 169 -5.03 -8.89 14.69
CA SER A 169 -5.01 -7.97 15.83
C SER A 169 -5.66 -6.61 15.62
N ILE A 170 -6.51 -6.32 16.59
CA ILE A 170 -7.27 -5.11 16.82
C ILE A 170 -6.98 -4.74 18.29
N TYR A 171 -6.52 -3.53 18.56
CA TYR A 171 -6.08 -3.12 19.90
C TYR A 171 -6.75 -1.84 20.36
N TRP A 172 -7.35 -1.88 21.54
CA TRP A 172 -7.77 -0.67 22.22
C TRP A 172 -6.56 0.09 22.76
N ASN A 173 -6.60 1.42 22.70
CA ASN A 173 -5.69 2.24 23.48
C ASN A 173 -6.03 2.15 24.98
N ALA A 174 -5.16 2.68 25.84
CA ALA A 174 -5.34 2.62 27.30
C ALA A 174 -6.68 3.21 27.78
N LYS A 175 -7.17 4.25 27.11
CA LYS A 175 -8.46 4.91 27.42
C LYS A 175 -9.68 4.16 26.88
N LYS A 176 -9.49 3.13 26.05
CA LYS A 176 -10.54 2.39 25.33
C LYS A 176 -11.48 3.28 24.50
N ASP A 177 -10.99 4.43 24.04
CA ASP A 177 -11.71 5.33 23.14
C ASP A 177 -11.28 5.18 21.68
N THR A 178 -10.15 4.51 21.44
CA THR A 178 -9.56 4.33 20.12
C THR A 178 -9.23 2.86 19.87
N LEU A 179 -9.73 2.35 18.75
CA LEU A 179 -9.44 1.02 18.23
C LEU A 179 -8.37 1.10 17.13
N ASN A 180 -7.21 0.49 17.38
CA ASN A 180 -6.09 0.44 16.46
C ASN A 180 -6.16 -0.86 15.66
N ILE A 181 -6.19 -0.75 14.34
CA ILE A 181 -6.29 -1.88 13.42
C ILE A 181 -5.07 -1.85 12.50
N VAL A 182 -4.24 -2.89 12.57
CA VAL A 182 -3.07 -3.01 11.71
C VAL A 182 -3.50 -3.53 10.35
N LEU A 183 -3.09 -2.87 9.29
CA LEU A 183 -3.38 -3.24 7.91
C LEU A 183 -2.10 -3.58 7.17
N ILE A 184 -2.08 -4.73 6.51
CA ILE A 184 -0.97 -5.16 5.65
C ILE A 184 -1.43 -5.09 4.20
N PRO A 185 -0.93 -4.15 3.39
CA PRO A 185 -1.32 -4.02 2.00
C PRO A 185 -0.74 -5.17 1.21
N PHE A 186 -1.57 -5.79 0.37
CA PHE A 186 -1.12 -6.83 -0.57
C PHE A 186 -1.39 -6.43 -2.02
N SER A 187 -2.20 -5.41 -2.30
CA SER A 187 -2.42 -4.93 -3.68
C SER A 187 -2.80 -3.46 -3.77
N LEU A 188 -2.14 -2.74 -4.68
CA LEU A 188 -2.51 -1.38 -5.12
C LEU A 188 -2.94 -1.47 -6.59
N LYS A 189 -4.02 -0.78 -7.01
CA LYS A 189 -4.41 -0.69 -8.43
C LYS A 189 -5.40 0.44 -8.71
N LEU A 190 -5.43 0.89 -9.97
CA LEU A 190 -6.47 1.76 -10.51
C LEU A 190 -7.74 0.96 -10.83
N MET A 191 -8.90 1.48 -10.43
CA MET A 191 -10.21 0.88 -10.63
C MET A 191 -11.20 1.95 -11.09
N ARG A 192 -12.18 1.59 -11.93
CA ARG A 192 -13.31 2.47 -12.26
C ARG A 192 -14.21 2.61 -11.03
N LYS A 193 -14.69 3.83 -10.75
CA LYS A 193 -15.63 4.09 -9.64
C LYS A 193 -16.87 3.17 -9.71
N SER A 194 -17.39 2.93 -10.91
CA SER A 194 -18.54 2.02 -11.12
C SER A 194 -18.30 0.55 -10.74
N LYS A 195 -17.05 0.14 -10.47
CA LYS A 195 -16.70 -1.21 -10.00
C LYS A 195 -16.41 -1.26 -8.50
N LEU A 196 -16.39 -0.11 -7.82
CA LEU A 196 -16.22 -0.05 -6.39
C LEU A 196 -17.55 -0.37 -5.72
N ASN A 197 -17.55 -1.35 -4.81
CA ASN A 197 -18.68 -1.56 -3.92
C ASN A 197 -18.60 -0.52 -2.80
N ASP A 198 -19.43 0.51 -2.91
CA ASP A 198 -19.48 1.68 -2.04
C ASP A 198 -20.32 1.48 -0.78
N LEU A 199 -21.08 0.38 -0.68
CA LEU A 199 -21.82 0.02 0.53
C LEU A 199 -20.87 -0.03 1.74
N ASN A 200 -21.24 0.64 2.83
CA ASN A 200 -20.48 0.68 4.09
C ASN A 200 -19.04 1.22 3.94
N LEU A 201 -18.78 2.08 2.94
CA LEU A 201 -17.56 2.89 2.94
C LEU A 201 -17.63 3.91 4.08
N MET A 202 -16.60 3.91 4.91
CA MET A 202 -16.42 4.88 5.98
C MET A 202 -15.43 5.94 5.52
N LYS A 203 -15.72 7.20 5.87
CA LYS A 203 -14.84 8.32 5.54
C LYS A 203 -13.60 8.32 6.42
N ILE A 204 -12.45 8.58 5.82
CA ILE A 204 -11.22 8.86 6.55
C ILE A 204 -11.19 10.37 6.87
N ASN A 205 -11.05 10.70 8.14
CA ASN A 205 -10.97 12.08 8.59
C ASN A 205 -9.56 12.64 8.41
N TRP A 206 -8.53 11.91 8.87
CA TRP A 206 -7.14 12.33 8.82
C TRP A 206 -6.19 11.23 8.36
N ASN A 207 -5.11 11.64 7.70
CA ASN A 207 -4.01 10.80 7.28
C ASN A 207 -2.70 11.36 7.83
N PHE A 208 -1.82 10.51 8.35
CA PHE A 208 -0.47 10.90 8.75
C PHE A 208 0.56 9.81 8.45
N ASN A 209 1.72 10.26 8.00
CA ASN A 209 2.85 9.42 7.67
C ASN A 209 3.79 9.31 8.87
N ASN A 210 4.11 8.08 9.26
CA ASN A 210 5.12 7.80 10.26
C ASN A 210 6.40 7.40 9.53
N TYR A 211 7.40 8.27 9.52
CA TYR A 211 8.71 7.97 8.93
C TYR A 211 9.59 7.25 9.94
N TYR A 212 10.50 6.40 9.47
CA TYR A 212 11.55 5.88 10.34
C TYR A 212 12.34 7.05 10.92
N GLN A 213 12.50 7.07 12.25
CA GLN A 213 13.32 8.08 12.91
C GLN A 213 14.76 7.89 12.45
N ASN A 214 15.36 8.95 11.88
CA ASN A 214 16.81 9.00 11.75
C ASN A 214 17.38 9.04 13.17
N LYS A 215 17.92 7.91 13.65
CA LYS A 215 18.76 7.88 14.85
C LYS A 215 20.12 8.52 14.51
N THR A 216 20.14 9.79 14.14
CA THR A 216 21.33 10.60 14.37
C THR A 216 21.32 10.91 15.85
N ASN A 217 22.12 10.18 16.61
CA ASN A 217 22.40 10.50 18.00
C ASN A 217 22.88 11.95 18.04
N PHE A 218 22.00 12.88 18.45
CA PHE A 218 22.48 14.09 19.09
C PHE A 218 23.07 13.62 20.42
N THR A 219 24.32 13.19 20.40
CA THR A 219 25.18 13.39 21.54
C THR A 219 25.18 14.90 21.74
N SER A 220 24.31 15.38 22.61
CA SER A 220 24.54 16.62 23.31
C SER A 220 25.93 16.48 23.92
N SER A 221 26.94 17.04 23.25
CA SER A 221 28.11 17.50 23.98
C SER A 221 27.52 18.44 25.03
N ALA A 222 27.40 17.92 26.25
CA ALA A 222 27.31 18.75 27.43
C ALA A 222 28.50 19.71 27.29
N ILE A 223 28.18 20.94 26.89
CA ILE A 223 29.13 22.04 26.99
C ILE A 223 29.25 22.26 28.49
N ASN A 224 30.50 22.13 28.95
CA ASN A 224 30.96 22.28 30.32
C ASN A 224 30.30 23.43 31.09
#